data_AF-Q2P9S8-F1
#
_entry.id   AF-Q2P9S8-F1
#
_cell.length_a   1.000
_cell.length_b   1.000
_cell.length_c   1.000
_cell.angle_alpha   90.00
_cell.angle_beta   90.00
_cell.angle_gamma   90.00
#
_symmetry.space_group_name_H-M   'P 1'
#
loop_
_entity.id
_entity.type
_entity.pdbx_description
1 polymer ?
#
loop_
_entity_poly.entity_id
_entity_poly.type
_entity_poly.pdbx_seq_one_letter_code
_entity_poly.pdbx_strand_id
1 'polypeptide(L)' 'MYKIDNINVIEYYSEDIPADILQNFLIGSTCNYKGKLELILKPGRQLIQRGPYILPPIRWLEGFEYNAEFHIVCDVNEHS' A
#
# COMPACT_ATOMS: atom_id res chain seq x y z
N MET A 1 10.24 9.41 12.12
CA MET A 1 9.68 8.53 11.08
C MET A 1 8.28 9.00 10.78
N TYR A 2 7.94 9.08 9.51
CA TYR A 2 6.61 9.51 9.03
C TYR A 2 5.69 8.30 8.95
N LYS A 3 4.38 8.52 8.95
CA LYS A 3 3.40 7.44 8.90
C LYS A 3 2.40 7.65 7.78
N ILE A 4 1.91 6.56 7.22
CA ILE A 4 0.70 6.58 6.40
C ILE A 4 -0.48 6.89 7.33
N ASP A 5 -1.18 8.00 7.08
CA ASP A 5 -2.32 8.45 7.88
C ASP A 5 -3.62 8.55 7.07
N ASN A 6 -3.52 8.50 5.75
CA ASN A 6 -4.65 8.46 4.84
C ASN A 6 -4.35 7.53 3.66
N ILE A 7 -5.37 6.79 3.24
CA ILE A 7 -5.29 5.81 2.16
C ILE A 7 -6.49 6.02 1.24
N ASN A 8 -6.19 6.24 -0.02
CA ASN A 8 -7.18 6.34 -1.08
C ASN A 8 -7.05 5.15 -2.02
N VAL A 9 -8.08 4.30 -2.05
CA VAL A 9 -8.16 3.15 -2.95
C VAL A 9 -8.78 3.62 -4.27
N ILE A 10 -7.97 3.68 -5.32
CA ILE A 10 -8.42 4.08 -6.67
C ILE A 10 -9.09 2.89 -7.35
N GLU A 11 -8.42 1.73 -7.35
CA GLU A 11 -8.89 0.48 -7.93
C GLU A 11 -8.52 -0.68 -6.99
N TYR A 12 -9.39 -1.69 -6.90
CA TYR A 12 -9.15 -2.89 -6.11
C TYR A 12 -9.90 -4.09 -6.68
N TYR A 13 -9.19 -5.20 -6.84
CA TYR A 13 -9.71 -6.50 -7.23
C TYR A 13 -8.97 -7.61 -6.46
N SER A 14 -9.73 -8.41 -5.72
CA SER A 14 -9.27 -9.64 -5.06
C SER A 14 -10.50 -10.51 -4.79
N GLU A 15 -10.36 -11.83 -4.79
CA GLU A 15 -11.49 -12.74 -4.55
C GLU A 15 -11.61 -13.13 -3.07
N ASP A 16 -10.50 -13.19 -2.33
CA ASP A 16 -10.44 -13.61 -0.93
C ASP A 16 -10.16 -12.47 0.06
N ILE A 17 -9.45 -11.42 -0.35
CA ILE A 17 -9.05 -10.31 0.52
C ILE A 17 -9.92 -9.07 0.27
N PRO A 18 -10.59 -8.52 1.29
CA PRO A 18 -11.26 -7.23 1.19
C PRO A 18 -10.30 -6.01 1.20
N ALA A 19 -10.67 -4.93 0.51
CA ALA A 19 -9.84 -3.72 0.40
C ALA A 19 -9.58 -3.00 1.74
N ASP A 20 -10.47 -3.13 2.72
CA ASP A 20 -10.35 -2.56 4.06
C ASP A 20 -9.29 -3.27 4.91
N ILE A 21 -9.13 -4.59 4.75
CA ILE A 21 -8.05 -5.34 5.40
C ILE A 21 -6.69 -4.78 4.97
N LEU A 22 -6.52 -4.56 3.67
CA LEU A 22 -5.32 -3.94 3.11
C LEU A 22 -5.07 -2.54 3.68
N GLN A 23 -6.11 -1.72 3.75
CA GLN A 23 -6.02 -0.38 4.33
C GLN A 23 -5.56 -0.42 5.79
N ASN A 24 -6.11 -1.34 6.60
CA ASN A 24 -5.72 -1.50 8.00
C ASN A 24 -4.27 -1.92 8.20
N PHE A 25 -3.66 -2.64 7.24
CA PHE A 25 -2.23 -2.95 7.28
C PHE A 25 -1.36 -1.76 6.88
N LEU A 26 -1.82 -0.96 5.92
CA LEU A 26 -1.08 0.19 5.42
C LEU A 26 -1.15 1.37 6.40
N ILE A 27 -2.27 1.57 7.09
CA ILE A 27 -2.44 2.68 8.01
C ILE A 27 -1.46 2.56 9.19
N GLY A 28 -0.77 3.66 9.51
CA GLY A 28 0.26 3.69 10.54
C GLY A 28 1.59 3.04 10.14
N SER A 29 1.70 2.40 8.97
CA SER A 29 2.98 1.93 8.44
C SER A 29 3.94 3.10 8.27
N THR A 30 5.21 2.87 8.61
CA THR A 30 6.20 3.93 8.74
C THR A 30 7.07 4.07 7.51
N CYS A 31 7.41 5.31 7.16
CA CYS A 31 8.28 5.67 6.05
C CYS A 31 9.38 6.64 6.50
N ASN A 32 10.47 6.68 5.72
CA ASN A 32 11.64 7.52 6.02
C ASN A 32 11.46 9.00 5.65
N TYR A 33 10.44 9.33 4.86
CA TYR A 33 10.24 10.66 4.27
C TYR A 33 8.74 10.94 4.05
N LYS A 34 8.34 12.22 3.92
CA LYS A 34 6.95 12.69 3.81
C LYS A 34 6.45 12.90 2.38
N GLY A 35 5.23 12.48 2.02
CA GLY A 35 4.64 12.81 0.72
C GLY A 35 3.64 11.77 0.25
N LYS A 36 3.43 11.68 -1.07
CA LYS A 36 2.52 10.68 -1.66
C LYS A 36 3.25 9.44 -2.10
N LEU A 37 2.75 8.29 -1.68
CA LEU A 37 3.20 6.98 -2.09
C LEU A 37 2.08 6.31 -2.90
N GLU A 38 2.40 5.86 -4.11
CA GLU A 38 1.47 5.15 -4.98
C GLU A 38 1.91 3.68 -5.07
N LEU A 39 0.99 2.77 -4.73
CA LEU A 39 1.18 1.33 -4.73
C LEU A 39 0.30 0.71 -5.79
N ILE A 40 0.92 0.01 -6.74
CA ILE A 40 0.21 -0.69 -7.81
C ILE A 40 0.60 -2.15 -7.76
N LEU A 41 -0.34 -3.03 -7.47
CA LEU A 41 -0.16 -4.47 -7.60
C LEU A 41 -0.76 -4.91 -8.94
N LYS A 42 0.07 -5.52 -9.79
CA LYS A 42 -0.36 -6.15 -11.04
C LYS A 42 -0.46 -7.68 -10.88
N PRO A 43 -1.20 -8.37 -11.77
CA PRO A 43 -1.29 -9.82 -11.79
C PRO A 43 0.08 -10.49 -11.79
N GLY A 44 0.21 -11.62 -11.10
CA GLY A 44 1.50 -12.31 -10.96
C GLY A 44 2.44 -11.66 -9.93
N ARG A 45 1.88 -10.89 -8.99
CA ARG A 45 2.56 -10.32 -7.80
C ARG A 45 3.66 -9.30 -8.10
N GLN A 46 3.53 -8.54 -9.19
CA GLN A 46 4.43 -7.42 -9.46
C GLN A 46 3.94 -6.17 -8.71
N LEU A 47 4.54 -5.88 -7.54
CA LEU A 47 4.32 -4.62 -6.85
C LEU A 47 5.20 -3.52 -7.45
N ILE A 48 4.56 -2.47 -7.97
CA ILE A 48 5.20 -1.23 -8.39
C ILE A 48 4.96 -0.19 -7.31
N GLN A 49 6.03 0.45 -6.87
CA GLN A 49 5.97 1.57 -5.93
C GLN A 49 6.44 2.82 -6.65
N ARG A 50 5.64 3.89 -6.56
CA ARG A 50 5.92 5.21 -7.13
C ARG A 50 5.85 6.28 -6.06
N GLY A 51 6.59 7.36 -6.31
CA GLY A 51 6.79 8.43 -5.34
C GLY A 51 8.21 8.40 -4.79
N PRO A 52 8.54 9.31 -3.87
CA PRO A 52 9.93 9.46 -3.42
C PRO A 52 10.38 8.37 -2.43
N TYR A 53 9.59 7.29 -2.27
CA TYR A 53 9.65 6.34 -1.17
C TYR A 53 9.53 4.89 -1.63
N ILE A 54 10.18 4.00 -0.89
CA ILE A 54 10.02 2.55 -0.98
C ILE A 54 9.54 2.13 0.41
N LEU A 55 8.33 1.57 0.51
CA LEU A 55 7.89 0.86 1.72
C LEU A 55 8.88 -0.28 1.98
N PRO A 56 9.25 -0.52 3.25
CA PRO A 56 10.03 -1.70 3.60
C PRO A 56 9.33 -2.96 3.07
N PRO A 57 10.08 -4.05 2.80
CA PRO A 57 9.53 -5.28 2.24
C PRO A 57 8.25 -5.68 2.96
N ILE A 58 7.18 -5.66 2.21
CA ILE A 58 5.84 -5.80 2.74
C ILE A 58 5.54 -7.30 2.83
N ARG A 59 5.80 -7.91 3.99
CA ARG A 59 5.61 -9.36 4.17
C ARG A 59 4.18 -9.82 3.94
N TRP A 60 3.17 -8.97 4.15
CA TRP A 60 1.78 -9.35 3.92
C TRP A 60 1.43 -9.51 2.43
N LEU A 61 2.20 -8.91 1.51
CA LEU A 61 2.00 -9.12 0.06
C LEU A 61 2.30 -10.56 -0.39
N GLU A 62 3.11 -11.30 0.36
CA GLU A 62 3.36 -12.72 0.07
C GLU A 62 2.09 -13.56 0.28
N GLY A 63 1.19 -13.08 1.15
CA GLY A 63 -0.12 -13.68 1.42
C GLY A 63 -1.24 -13.23 0.47
N PHE A 64 -0.99 -12.26 -0.42
CA PHE A 64 -1.97 -11.85 -1.43
C PHE A 64 -2.10 -12.90 -2.53
N GLU A 65 -3.33 -13.10 -3.01
CA GLU A 65 -3.66 -14.03 -4.09
C GLU A 65 -2.86 -13.72 -5.37
N TYR A 66 -2.66 -14.74 -6.21
CA TYR A 66 -1.94 -14.59 -7.49
C TYR A 66 -2.62 -13.60 -8.45
N ASN A 67 -3.94 -13.44 -8.33
CA ASN A 67 -4.79 -12.63 -9.20
C ASN A 67 -5.19 -11.28 -8.59
N ALA A 68 -4.69 -10.93 -7.40
CA ALA A 68 -5.05 -9.66 -6.79
C ALA A 68 -4.42 -8.48 -7.55
N GLU A 69 -5.21 -7.42 -7.75
CA GLU A 69 -4.81 -6.17 -8.38
C GLU A 69 -5.29 -5.00 -7.54
N PHE A 70 -4.44 -3.98 -7.38
CA PHE A 70 -4.90 -2.75 -6.76
C PHE A 70 -4.07 -1.55 -7.20
N HIS A 71 -4.69 -0.39 -7.08
CA HIS A 71 -4.06 0.90 -7.22
C HIS A 71 -4.46 1.76 -6.02
N ILE A 72 -3.48 2.04 -5.15
CA ILE A 72 -3.69 2.75 -3.89
C ILE A 72 -2.73 3.92 -3.80
N VAL A 73 -3.24 5.05 -3.32
CA VAL A 73 -2.43 6.24 -3.01
C VAL A 73 -2.49 6.50 -1.51
N CYS A 74 -1.32 6.55 -0.88
CA CYS A 74 -1.16 6.83 0.55
C CYS A 74 -0.56 8.21 0.76
N ASP A 75 -1.12 8.97 1.71
CA ASP A 75 -0.47 10.18 2.22
C ASP A 75 0.43 9.81 3.40
N VAL A 76 1.67 10.31 3.40
CA VAL A 76 2.70 10.02 4.40
C VAL A 76 3.12 11.32 5.09
N ASN A 77 2.72 11.48 6.35
CA ASN A 77 2.88 12.73 7.09
C ASN A 77 3.65 12.55 8.41
N GLU A 78 4.03 13.67 9.03
CA GLU A 78 4.63 13.66 10.37
C GLU A 78 3.58 13.18 11.36
N HIS A 79 3.97 12.26 12.24
CA HIS A 79 3.12 11.88 13.33
C HIS A 79 2.98 13.10 14.25
N SER A 80 1.77 13.65 14.35
CA SER A 80 1.41 14.68 15.33
C SER A 80 1.60 14.18 16.75
#